data_AF-A0A814Y485-F1
#
_entry.id   AF-A0A814Y485-F1
#
_cell.length_a   1.000
_cell.length_b   1.000
_cell.length_c   1.000
_cell.angle_alpha   90.00
_cell.angle_beta   90.00
_cell.angle_gamma   90.00
#
_symmetry.space_group_name_H-M   'P 1'
#
loop_
_entity.id
_entity.type
_entity.pdbx_description
1 polymer ?
#
loop_
_entity_poly.entity_id
_entity_poly.type
_entity_poly.pdbx_seq_one_letter_code
_entity_poly.pdbx_strand_id
1 'polypeptide(L)'
;MILFSLLTFYNIRRISRRILPIFNNRRSVDGIRFRRYDYQIMRMLICQVVVYFISTILHPTNTLYRSLTIVSKDSPVKSSSRQAIEDFITYLTWSFLIYLNSCSAFYINFCVSQIFRSPFYRLINYLLSWLQHDQEGQRLFVQNNRRISVEMRSLQRQQY
;
A
#
# COMPACT_ATOMS: atom_id res chain seq x y z
N MET A 1 -3.89 0.21 -3.02
CA MET A 1 -4.67 0.94 -1.99
C MET A 1 -5.87 0.15 -1.49
N ILE A 2 -6.69 -0.46 -2.35
CA ILE A 2 -7.92 -1.20 -1.97
C ILE A 2 -7.67 -2.30 -0.90
N LEU A 3 -6.66 -3.16 -1.10
CA LEU A 3 -6.29 -4.20 -0.11
C LEU A 3 -5.93 -3.63 1.27
N PHE A 4 -5.24 -2.48 1.30
CA PHE A 4 -4.90 -1.80 2.56
C PHE A 4 -6.09 -1.12 3.18
N SER A 5 -6.95 -0.46 2.39
CA SER A 5 -8.20 0.09 2.88
C SER A 5 -9.07 -1.00 3.52
N LEU A 6 -9.11 -2.20 2.92
CA LEU A 6 -9.80 -3.37 3.48
C LEU A 6 -9.14 -3.87 4.77
N LEU A 7 -7.80 -3.96 4.81
CA LEU A 7 -7.07 -4.35 6.04
C LEU A 7 -7.28 -3.35 7.17
N THR A 8 -7.18 -2.05 6.88
CA THR A 8 -7.43 -0.97 7.82
C THR A 8 -8.86 -1.00 8.31
N PHE A 9 -9.83 -1.17 7.41
CA PHE A 9 -11.24 -1.29 7.77
C PHE A 9 -11.52 -2.52 8.62
N TYR A 10 -10.92 -3.66 8.31
CA TYR A 10 -11.02 -4.88 9.11
C TYR A 10 -10.42 -4.70 10.51
N ASN A 11 -9.25 -4.04 10.61
CA ASN A 11 -8.61 -3.74 11.89
C ASN A 11 -9.47 -2.78 12.72
N ILE A 12 -9.99 -1.71 12.12
CA ILE A 12 -10.89 -0.76 12.79
C ILE A 12 -12.16 -1.47 13.26
N ARG A 13 -12.84 -2.26 12.42
CA ARG A 13 -14.03 -3.02 12.82
C ARG A 13 -13.75 -4.00 13.96
N ARG A 14 -12.61 -4.69 13.92
CA ARG A 14 -12.19 -5.61 14.98
C ARG A 14 -11.97 -4.87 16.30
N ILE A 15 -11.49 -3.64 16.24
CA ILE A 15 -11.23 -2.79 17.40
C ILE A 15 -12.53 -2.19 17.92
N SER A 16 -13.41 -1.66 17.06
CA SER A 16 -14.76 -1.20 17.46
C SER A 16 -15.58 -2.28 18.16
N ARG A 17 -15.40 -3.55 17.79
CA ARG A 17 -16.04 -4.69 18.47
C ARG A 17 -15.43 -5.04 19.83
N ARG A 18 -14.23 -4.54 20.16
CA ARG A 18 -13.56 -4.71 21.47
C ARG A 18 -13.76 -3.54 22.41
N ILE A 19 -14.22 -2.39 21.90
CA ILE A 19 -14.59 -1.23 22.69
C ILE A 19 -16.06 -1.41 23.12
N LEU A 20 -16.32 -2.37 24.00
CA LEU A 20 -17.51 -2.28 24.85
C LEU A 20 -17.25 -1.13 25.85
N PRO A 21 -18.21 -0.23 26.08
CA PRO A 21 -18.07 0.79 27.12
C PRO A 21 -17.98 0.08 28.46
N ILE A 22 -16.78 0.06 29.06
CA ILE A 22 -16.56 -0.50 30.40
C ILE A 22 -17.14 0.49 31.40
N PHE A 23 -18.46 0.44 31.60
CA PHE A 23 -19.11 0.92 32.82
C PHE A 23 -18.84 -0.10 33.92
N ASN A 24 -17.61 -0.23 34.41
CA ASN A 24 -17.44 -0.78 35.76
C ASN A 24 -16.11 -0.45 36.43
N ASN A 25 -16.26 -0.16 37.71
CA ASN A 25 -15.38 0.62 38.55
C ASN A 25 -14.25 -0.23 39.18
N ARG A 26 -13.40 -0.90 38.37
CA ARG A 26 -12.30 -1.73 38.88
C ARG A 26 -10.97 -1.50 38.16
N ARG A 27 -10.13 -0.65 38.76
CA ARG A 27 -8.64 -0.66 38.77
C ARG A 27 -7.94 -1.17 37.49
N SER A 28 -8.10 -0.42 36.40
CA SER A 28 -7.04 0.17 35.56
C SER A 28 -5.74 -0.59 35.26
N VAL A 29 -5.80 -1.86 34.82
CA VAL A 29 -4.72 -2.43 33.97
C VAL A 29 -4.97 -2.13 32.47
N ASP A 30 -6.24 -1.97 32.08
CA ASP A 30 -6.64 -1.74 30.68
C ASP A 30 -6.45 -0.31 30.18
N GLY A 31 -6.42 0.69 31.07
CA GLY A 31 -6.19 2.10 30.71
C GLY A 31 -4.80 2.35 30.10
N ILE A 32 -3.81 1.52 30.43
CA ILE A 32 -2.44 1.64 29.90
C ILE A 32 -2.37 1.16 28.43
N ARG A 33 -3.18 0.16 28.04
CA ARG A 33 -3.19 -0.38 26.68
C ARG A 33 -3.87 0.56 25.68
N PHE A 34 -4.94 1.23 26.10
CA PHE A 34 -5.65 2.21 25.27
C PHE A 34 -4.74 3.39 24.87
N ARG A 35 -4.01 3.93 25.85
CA ARG A 35 -3.06 5.04 25.63
C ARG A 35 -1.93 4.72 24.65
N ARG A 36 -1.43 3.47 24.62
CA ARG A 36 -0.39 3.07 23.66
C ARG A 36 -0.91 2.98 22.23
N TYR A 37 -2.16 2.56 22.06
CA TYR A 37 -2.80 2.46 20.75
C TYR A 37 -3.09 3.84 20.16
N ASP A 38 -3.68 4.74 20.96
CA ASP A 38 -3.95 6.11 20.54
C ASP A 38 -2.66 6.84 20.16
N TYR A 39 -1.58 6.62 20.91
CA TYR A 39 -0.27 7.18 20.57
C TYR A 39 0.27 6.64 19.23
N GLN A 40 0.04 5.36 18.92
CA GLN A 40 0.44 4.80 17.63
C GLN A 40 -0.39 5.39 16.47
N ILE A 41 -1.71 5.54 16.62
CA ILE A 41 -2.55 6.21 15.62
C ILE A 41 -2.10 7.66 15.42
N MET A 42 -1.91 8.41 16.51
CA MET A 42 -1.50 9.81 16.43
C MET A 42 -0.14 9.94 15.76
N ARG A 43 0.80 9.03 16.04
CA ARG A 43 2.11 9.00 15.36
C ARG A 43 1.97 8.73 13.86
N MET A 44 1.09 7.80 13.45
CA MET A 44 0.81 7.52 12.04
C MET A 44 0.19 8.74 11.34
N LEU A 45 -0.78 9.38 11.98
CA LEU A 45 -1.44 10.57 11.47
C LEU A 45 -0.45 11.72 11.29
N ILE A 46 0.39 11.99 12.30
CA ILE A 46 1.42 13.03 12.22
C ILE A 46 2.39 12.74 11.07
N CYS A 47 2.89 11.51 10.94
CA CYS A 47 3.76 11.15 9.81
C CYS A 47 3.06 11.37 8.47
N GLN A 48 1.78 11.02 8.36
CA GLN A 48 1.01 11.19 7.14
C GLN A 48 0.80 12.66 6.78
N VAL A 49 0.50 13.50 7.78
CA VAL A 49 0.38 14.95 7.59
C VAL A 49 1.72 15.56 7.17
N VAL A 50 2.83 15.16 7.78
CA VAL A 50 4.17 15.66 7.42
C VAL A 50 4.53 15.30 5.98
N VAL A 51 4.35 14.03 5.59
CA VAL A 51 4.67 13.60 4.22
C VAL A 51 3.73 14.24 3.20
N TYR A 52 2.44 14.36 3.53
CA TYR A 52 1.48 15.08 2.70
C TYR A 52 1.90 16.53 2.50
N PHE A 53 2.28 17.23 3.57
CA PHE A 53 2.70 18.63 3.52
C PHE A 53 3.93 18.80 2.63
N ILE A 54 4.98 18.00 2.84
CA ILE A 54 6.22 18.05 2.03
C ILE A 54 5.93 17.75 0.55
N SER A 55 5.06 16.77 0.28
CA SER A 55 4.74 16.37 -1.09
C SER A 55 3.85 17.39 -1.81
N THR A 56 3.03 18.13 -1.06
CA THR A 56 2.02 19.02 -1.64
C THR A 56 2.47 20.47 -1.68
N ILE A 57 3.40 20.92 -0.81
CA ILE A 57 3.84 22.32 -0.76
C ILE A 57 4.55 22.78 -2.04
N LEU A 58 5.26 21.89 -2.74
CA LEU A 58 5.92 22.22 -4.01
C LEU A 58 4.92 22.52 -5.13
N HIS A 59 3.71 22.01 -5.03
CA HIS A 59 2.67 22.13 -6.05
C HIS A 59 2.16 23.58 -6.23
N PRO A 60 1.63 24.26 -5.20
CA PRO A 60 1.21 25.65 -5.33
C PRO A 60 2.39 26.57 -5.62
N THR A 61 3.59 26.31 -5.07
CA THR A 61 4.79 27.11 -5.34
C THR A 61 5.19 27.04 -6.82
N ASN A 62 5.20 25.85 -7.42
CA ASN A 62 5.50 25.70 -8.85
C ASN A 62 4.40 26.33 -9.73
N THR A 63 3.13 26.17 -9.36
CA THR A 63 2.01 26.81 -10.08
C THR A 63 2.09 28.34 -10.03
N LEU A 64 2.40 28.92 -8.87
CA LEU A 64 2.59 30.36 -8.72
C LEU A 64 3.81 30.86 -9.50
N TYR A 65 4.92 30.13 -9.48
CA TYR A 65 6.10 30.46 -10.26
C TYR A 65 5.78 30.52 -11.77
N ARG A 66 5.06 29.50 -12.27
CA ARG A 66 4.64 29.44 -13.68
C ARG A 66 3.64 30.54 -14.03
N SER A 67 2.64 30.82 -13.18
CA SER A 67 1.66 31.86 -13.47
C SER A 67 2.30 33.25 -13.52
N LEU A 68 3.22 33.55 -12.59
CA LEU A 68 3.96 34.82 -12.59
C LEU A 68 4.89 34.95 -13.81
N THR A 69 5.62 33.89 -14.15
CA THR A 69 6.54 33.93 -15.31
C THR A 69 5.83 33.94 -16.66
N ILE A 70 4.61 33.41 -16.77
CA ILE A 70 3.76 33.51 -17.98
C ILE A 70 3.17 34.91 -18.12
N VAL A 71 2.75 35.53 -17.01
CA VAL A 71 2.16 36.88 -17.00
C VAL A 71 3.20 37.97 -17.30
N SER A 72 4.46 37.75 -16.90
CA SER A 72 5.59 38.60 -17.29
C SER A 72 5.98 38.35 -18.75
N LYS A 73 5.22 38.96 -19.68
CA LYS A 73 5.41 38.96 -21.15
C LYS A 73 6.80 39.40 -21.64
N ASP A 74 7.68 39.89 -20.77
CA ASP A 74 9.01 40.41 -21.09
C ASP A 74 10.16 39.42 -20.81
N SER A 75 9.90 38.14 -20.57
CA SER A 75 11.01 37.19 -20.33
C SER A 75 11.82 36.97 -21.62
N PRO A 76 13.12 37.34 -21.65
CA PRO A 76 14.00 37.01 -22.77
C PRO A 76 14.04 35.50 -22.94
N VAL A 77 14.25 35.03 -24.17
CA VAL A 77 14.39 33.62 -24.56
C VAL A 77 15.14 32.88 -23.45
N LYS A 78 14.44 32.04 -22.69
CA LYS A 78 15.02 31.34 -21.53
C LYS A 78 16.20 30.50 -22.02
N SER A 79 17.33 30.55 -21.30
CA SER A 79 18.46 29.68 -21.64
C SER A 79 18.04 28.22 -21.58
N SER A 80 18.61 27.38 -22.45
CA SER A 80 18.34 25.94 -22.48
C SER A 80 18.55 25.26 -21.12
N SER A 81 19.55 25.73 -20.36
CA SER A 81 19.82 25.28 -18.99
C SER A 81 18.68 25.60 -18.01
N ARG A 82 18.07 26.80 -18.11
CA ARG A 82 16.96 27.22 -17.25
C ARG A 82 15.69 26.45 -17.58
N GLN A 83 15.44 26.22 -18.86
CA GLN A 83 14.32 25.40 -19.33
C GLN A 83 14.40 23.97 -18.77
N ALA A 84 15.58 23.33 -18.84
CA ALA A 84 15.78 21.98 -18.32
C ALA A 84 15.52 21.88 -16.81
N ILE A 85 15.92 22.89 -16.03
CA ILE A 85 15.67 22.94 -14.58
C ILE A 85 14.16 23.08 -14.29
N GLU A 86 13.46 23.95 -15.03
CA GLU A 86 12.00 24.12 -14.87
C GLU A 86 11.22 22.85 -15.22
N ASP A 87 11.62 22.15 -16.29
CA ASP A 87 11.00 20.88 -16.69
C ASP A 87 11.28 19.79 -15.65
N PHE A 88 12.49 19.72 -15.10
CA PHE A 88 12.83 18.81 -14.01
C PHE A 88 11.99 19.08 -12.75
N ILE A 89 11.87 20.34 -12.33
CA ILE A 89 11.04 20.71 -11.17
C ILE A 89 9.57 20.39 -11.43
N THR A 90 9.09 20.60 -12.66
CA THR A 90 7.73 20.25 -13.06
C THR A 90 7.49 18.75 -12.98
N TYR A 91 8.40 17.94 -13.52
CA TYR A 91 8.35 16.47 -13.40
C TYR A 91 8.38 16.02 -11.93
N LEU A 92 9.27 16.59 -11.12
CA LEU A 92 9.37 16.29 -9.71
C LEU A 92 8.05 16.55 -8.98
N THR A 93 7.40 17.66 -9.32
CA THR A 93 6.17 18.13 -8.65
C THR A 93 4.94 17.34 -9.10
N TRP A 94 4.71 17.22 -10.41
CA TRP A 94 3.48 16.68 -10.99
C TRP A 94 3.50 15.15 -11.16
N SER A 95 4.67 14.54 -11.24
CA SER A 95 4.80 13.09 -11.38
C SER A 95 5.35 12.49 -10.10
N PHE A 96 6.59 12.83 -9.73
CA PHE A 96 7.28 12.12 -8.66
C PHE A 96 6.59 12.28 -7.29
N LEU A 97 6.32 13.52 -6.86
CA LEU A 97 5.76 13.79 -5.54
C LEU A 97 4.29 13.34 -5.40
N ILE A 98 3.49 13.40 -6.47
CA ILE A 98 2.10 12.89 -6.44
C ILE A 98 2.08 11.36 -6.27
N TYR A 99 2.92 10.64 -7.03
CA TYR A 99 3.02 9.19 -6.88
C TYR A 99 3.63 8.81 -5.53
N LEU A 100 4.62 9.56 -5.06
CA LEU A 100 5.22 9.35 -3.75
C LEU A 100 4.20 9.59 -2.63
N ASN A 101 3.37 10.63 -2.71
CA ASN A 101 2.28 10.88 -1.76
C ASN A 101 1.28 9.71 -1.76
N SER A 102 0.88 9.25 -2.95
CA SER A 102 -0.02 8.09 -3.10
C SER A 102 0.56 6.83 -2.45
N CYS A 103 1.85 6.55 -2.64
CA CYS A 103 2.53 5.40 -2.05
C CYS A 103 2.89 5.59 -0.57
N SER A 104 3.00 6.83 -0.10
CA SER A 104 3.45 7.16 1.26
C SER A 104 2.52 6.60 2.33
N ALA A 105 1.20 6.59 2.08
CA ALA A 105 0.23 6.01 2.98
C ALA A 105 0.56 4.54 3.29
N PHE A 106 1.01 3.77 2.30
CA PHE A 106 1.43 2.40 2.53
C PHE A 106 2.68 2.32 3.41
N TYR A 107 3.74 3.04 3.05
CA TYR A 107 5.00 2.99 3.77
C TYR A 107 4.86 3.50 5.21
N ILE A 108 4.09 4.55 5.43
CA ILE A 108 3.82 5.09 6.77
C ILE A 108 3.04 4.05 7.59
N ASN A 109 2.00 3.44 7.04
CA ASN A 109 1.23 2.43 7.77
C ASN A 109 2.07 1.19 8.11
N PHE A 110 2.93 0.75 7.18
CA PHE A 110 3.80 -0.40 7.37
C PHE A 110 4.97 -0.12 8.34
N CYS A 111 5.64 1.03 8.18
CA CYS A 111 6.81 1.38 8.98
C CYS A 111 6.44 1.81 10.40
N VAL A 112 5.34 2.55 10.59
CA VAL A 112 5.02 3.20 11.87
C VAL A 112 4.26 2.28 12.82
N SER A 113 3.47 1.32 12.33
CA SER A 113 2.64 0.46 13.20
C SER A 113 3.05 -1.01 13.18
N GLN A 114 3.51 -1.48 14.34
CA GLN A 114 3.69 -2.92 14.60
C GLN A 114 2.35 -3.68 14.55
N ILE A 115 1.23 -3.01 14.85
CA ILE A 115 -0.12 -3.58 14.80
C ILE A 115 -0.53 -3.88 13.36
N PHE A 116 -0.02 -3.15 12.38
CA PHE A 116 -0.24 -3.43 10.96
C PHE A 116 0.63 -4.55 10.40
N ARG A 117 1.89 -4.66 10.87
CA ARG A 117 2.83 -5.66 10.35
C ARG A 117 2.36 -7.09 10.58
N SER A 118 1.85 -7.41 11.77
CA SER A 118 1.40 -8.77 12.11
C SER A 118 0.28 -9.31 11.20
N PRO A 119 -0.86 -8.62 11.00
CA PRO A 119 -1.90 -9.06 10.07
C PRO A 119 -1.43 -9.01 8.60
N PHE A 120 -0.54 -8.09 8.25
CA PHE A 120 0.02 -8.03 6.90
C PHE A 120 0.89 -9.25 6.57
N TYR A 121 1.79 -9.65 7.46
CA TYR A 121 2.57 -10.88 7.28
C TYR A 121 1.69 -12.13 7.22
N ARG A 122 0.61 -12.17 8.02
CA ARG A 122 -0.37 -13.26 7.93
C ARG A 122 -1.03 -13.29 6.55
N LEU A 123 -1.51 -12.16 6.05
CA LEU A 123 -2.13 -12.06 4.73
C LEU A 123 -1.17 -12.50 3.62
N ILE A 124 0.09 -12.02 3.65
CA ILE A 124 1.10 -12.42 2.69
C ILE A 124 1.32 -13.94 2.74
N ASN A 125 1.51 -14.50 3.94
CA ASN A 125 1.73 -15.93 4.08
C ASN A 125 0.54 -16.74 3.58
N TYR A 126 -0.70 -16.28 3.83
CA TYR A 126 -1.91 -16.90 3.29
C TYR A 126 -1.98 -16.84 1.76
N LEU A 127 -1.64 -15.70 1.16
CA LEU A 127 -1.60 -15.55 -0.29
C LEU A 127 -0.51 -16.41 -0.92
N LEU A 128 0.66 -16.47 -0.28
CA LEU A 128 1.78 -17.30 -0.74
C LEU A 128 1.43 -18.79 -0.66
N SER A 129 0.83 -19.23 0.45
CA SER A 129 0.40 -20.62 0.60
C SER A 129 -0.71 -20.99 -0.38
N TRP A 130 -1.63 -20.06 -0.66
CA TRP A 130 -2.69 -20.27 -1.65
C TRP A 130 -2.12 -20.40 -3.07
N LEU A 131 -1.15 -19.55 -3.45
CA LEU A 131 -0.44 -19.63 -4.72
C LEU A 131 0.34 -20.95 -4.87
N GLN A 132 0.95 -21.44 -3.80
CA GLN A 132 1.65 -22.73 -3.80
C GLN A 132 0.67 -23.90 -3.99
N HIS A 133 -0.49 -23.86 -3.33
CA HIS A 133 -1.48 -24.91 -3.43
C HIS A 133 -2.13 -25.00 -4.82
N ASP A 134 -2.28 -23.88 -5.52
CA ASP A 134 -2.78 -23.85 -6.90
C ASP A 134 -1.77 -24.47 -7.89
N GLN A 135 -0.48 -24.20 -7.68
CA GLN A 135 0.60 -24.81 -8.46
C GLN A 135 0.67 -26.33 -8.29
N GLU A 136 0.48 -26.84 -7.07
CA GLU A 136 0.47 -28.28 -6.81
C GLU A 136 -0.76 -28.98 -7.41
N GLY A 137 -1.94 -28.32 -7.34
CA GLY A 137 -3.16 -28.80 -7.99
C GLY A 137 -3.00 -28.96 -9.50
N GLN A 138 -2.36 -28.00 -10.17
CA GLN A 138 -2.09 -28.07 -11.61
C GLN A 138 -1.09 -29.19 -11.96
N ARG A 139 -0.06 -29.40 -11.14
CA ARG A 139 0.93 -30.48 -11.36
C ARG A 139 0.30 -31.86 -11.24
N LEU A 140 -0.55 -32.07 -10.24
CA LEU A 140 -1.26 -33.34 -10.06
C LEU A 140 -2.22 -33.62 -11.21
N PHE A 141 -2.90 -32.60 -11.74
CA PHE A 141 -3.81 -32.75 -12.88
C PHE A 141 -3.06 -33.17 -14.16
N VAL A 142 -1.90 -32.54 -14.44
CA VAL A 142 -1.04 -32.91 -15.58
C VAL A 142 -0.48 -34.32 -15.43
N GLN A 143 -0.07 -34.70 -14.22
CA GLN A 143 0.46 -36.04 -13.95
C GLN A 143 -0.61 -37.13 -14.09
N ASN A 144 -1.83 -36.84 -13.63
CA ASN A 144 -2.96 -37.77 -13.75
C ASN A 144 -3.37 -37.97 -15.22
N ASN A 145 -3.44 -36.89 -16.01
CA ASN A 145 -3.70 -36.98 -17.46
C ASN A 145 -2.59 -37.75 -18.22
N ARG A 146 -1.32 -37.64 -17.80
CA ARG A 146 -0.25 -38.48 -18.36
C ARG A 146 -0.44 -39.96 -18.02
N ARG A 147 -0.84 -40.30 -16.80
CA ARG A 147 -1.15 -41.70 -16.44
C ARG A 147 -2.30 -42.27 -17.28
N ILE A 148 -3.42 -41.55 -17.34
CA ILE A 148 -4.61 -41.98 -18.09
C ILE A 148 -4.29 -42.17 -19.58
N SER A 149 -3.51 -41.27 -20.18
CA SER A 149 -3.09 -41.41 -21.58
C SER A 149 -2.14 -42.58 -21.82
N VAL A 150 -1.29 -42.94 -20.86
CA VAL A 150 -0.45 -44.15 -20.95
C VAL A 150 -1.30 -45.42 -20.82
N GLU A 151 -2.25 -45.45 -19.89
CA GLU A 151 -3.17 -46.58 -19.70
C GLU A 151 -4.06 -46.83 -20.93
N MET A 152 -4.62 -45.77 -21.53
CA MET A 152 -5.40 -45.89 -22.77
C MET A 152 -4.54 -46.45 -23.92
N ARG A 153 -3.27 -46.03 -24.04
CA ARG A 153 -2.34 -46.56 -25.05
C ARG A 153 -1.94 -48.01 -24.79
N SER A 154 -1.92 -48.47 -23.53
CA SER A 154 -1.69 -49.90 -23.24
C SER A 154 -2.91 -50.75 -23.55
N LEU A 155 -4.12 -50.26 -23.29
CA LEU A 155 -5.37 -50.97 -23.60
C LEU A 155 -5.57 -51.11 -25.11
N GLN A 156 -5.30 -50.06 -25.90
CA GLN A 156 -5.35 -50.13 -27.36
C GLN A 156 -4.34 -51.15 -27.91
N ARG A 157 -3.17 -51.32 -27.28
CA ARG A 157 -2.16 -52.30 -27.70
C ARG A 157 -2.51 -53.75 -27.35
N GLN A 158 -3.49 -53.99 -26.48
CA GLN A 158 -3.97 -55.35 -26.18
C GLN A 158 -5.12 -55.80 -27.10
N GLN A 159 -5.68 -54.88 -27.90
CA GLN A 159 -6.78 -55.18 -28.83
C GLN A 159 -6.32 -55.49 -30.27
N TYR A 160 -5.02 -55.35 -30.56
CA TYR A 160 -4.38 -55.71 -31.83
C TYR A 160 -3.31 -56.76 -31.58
#